data_AF-A0A1Y3VMP0-F1
#
_entry.id   AF-A0A1Y3VMP0-F1
#
_cell.length_a   1.000
_cell.length_b   1.000
_cell.length_c   1.000
_cell.angle_alpha   90.00
_cell.angle_beta   90.00
_cell.angle_gamma   90.00
#
_symmetry.space_group_name_H-M   'P 1'
#
loop_
_entity.id
_entity.type
_entity.pdbx_description
1 polymer ?
#
loop_
_entity_poly.entity_id
_entity_poly.type
_entity_poly.pdbx_seq_one_letter_code
_entity_poly.pdbx_strand_id
1 'polypeptide(L)'
;MASASGKRIYAGRLIRPERLGGSPEWTAGLRRRPTAVWITAAVLALCILLPVVGFPALYVAAVACGVFYLDNEPLELLRLPELGAGRLLVRKVLTAWRNYFLLTAPFALLAVVAHPRTVWMAAAWIPMAALALFHAVVSKYAHYTPDTPTRRPVAARFANAGFILPVLLPLTLCLTVSYTLRAERNLNRYLHDYD
;
A
#
# COMPACT_ATOMS: atom_id res chain seq x y z
N MET A 1 1.37 -33.74 -15.08
CA MET A 1 1.09 -32.32 -15.42
C MET A 1 0.03 -31.77 -14.49
N ALA A 2 0.42 -31.03 -13.44
CA ALA A 2 -0.55 -30.45 -12.50
C ALA A 2 -1.25 -29.25 -13.16
N SER A 3 -2.56 -29.37 -13.37
CA SER A 3 -3.43 -28.35 -13.97
C SER A 3 -3.26 -27.01 -13.25
N ALA A 4 -3.10 -25.93 -14.03
CA ALA A 4 -2.95 -24.56 -13.55
C ALA A 4 -4.11 -24.08 -12.64
N SER A 5 -5.25 -24.79 -12.67
CA SER A 5 -6.38 -24.57 -11.76
C SER A 5 -6.04 -24.94 -10.31
N GLY A 6 -5.32 -26.05 -10.08
CA GLY A 6 -4.93 -26.49 -8.74
C GLY A 6 -3.99 -25.52 -8.02
N LYS A 7 -3.07 -24.87 -8.75
CA LYS A 7 -2.16 -23.86 -8.18
C LYS A 7 -2.90 -22.60 -7.68
N ARG A 8 -4.00 -22.20 -8.33
CA ARG A 8 -4.81 -21.04 -7.89
C ARG A 8 -5.60 -21.33 -6.61
N ILE A 9 -6.11 -22.56 -6.47
CA ILE A 9 -6.90 -22.98 -5.30
C ILE A 9 -6.02 -23.07 -4.04
N TYR A 10 -4.77 -23.55 -4.16
CA TYR A 10 -3.85 -23.62 -3.02
C TYR A 10 -3.32 -22.25 -2.57
N ALA A 11 -3.06 -21.33 -3.49
CA ALA A 11 -2.61 -19.96 -3.14
C ALA A 11 -3.68 -19.18 -2.35
N GLY A 12 -4.97 -19.44 -2.60
CA GLY A 12 -6.09 -18.82 -1.87
C GLY A 12 -6.15 -19.22 -0.39
N ARG A 13 -5.61 -20.39 -0.01
CA ARG A 13 -5.64 -20.93 1.36
C ARG A 13 -4.54 -20.37 2.26
N LEU A 14 -3.44 -19.88 1.68
CA LEU A 14 -2.28 -19.37 2.43
C LEU A 14 -2.48 -17.95 2.98
N ILE A 15 -3.23 -17.10 2.25
CA ILE A 15 -3.45 -15.70 2.63
C ILE A 15 -4.84 -15.57 3.24
N ARG A 16 -4.90 -15.68 4.58
CA ARG A 16 -6.14 -15.43 5.35
C ARG A 16 -6.41 -13.92 5.44
N PRO A 17 -7.61 -13.44 5.07
CA PRO A 17 -7.96 -12.02 5.13
C PRO A 17 -7.78 -11.40 6.53
N GLU A 18 -8.04 -12.20 7.56
CA GLU A 18 -7.88 -11.84 8.99
C GLU A 18 -6.46 -11.33 9.30
N ARG A 19 -5.43 -11.97 8.75
CA ARG A 19 -4.02 -11.59 8.96
C ARG A 19 -3.66 -10.26 8.31
N LEU A 20 -4.47 -9.80 7.35
CA LEU A 20 -4.32 -8.53 6.65
C LEU A 20 -5.32 -7.47 7.18
N GLY A 21 -5.91 -7.70 8.35
CA GLY A 21 -6.87 -6.78 8.97
C GLY A 21 -8.18 -6.68 8.23
N GLY A 22 -8.53 -7.71 7.46
CA GLY A 22 -9.70 -7.71 6.60
C GLY A 22 -9.58 -6.75 5.41
N SER A 23 -8.38 -6.26 5.06
CA SER A 23 -8.21 -5.37 3.91
C SER A 23 -8.46 -6.14 2.60
N PRO A 24 -9.50 -5.77 1.83
CA PRO A 24 -9.74 -6.37 0.52
C PRO A 24 -8.63 -6.04 -0.47
N GLU A 25 -8.02 -4.86 -0.37
CA GLU A 25 -6.96 -4.39 -1.27
C GLU A 25 -5.73 -5.29 -1.18
N TRP A 26 -5.25 -5.53 0.04
CA TRP A 26 -4.08 -6.39 0.28
C TRP A 26 -4.40 -7.85 -0.04
N THR A 27 -5.59 -8.32 0.32
CA THR A 27 -6.02 -9.69 0.04
C THR A 27 -6.12 -9.94 -1.46
N ALA A 28 -6.75 -9.03 -2.22
CA ALA A 28 -6.88 -9.14 -3.67
C ALA A 28 -5.53 -8.97 -4.36
N GLY A 29 -4.72 -7.97 -3.96
CA GLY A 29 -3.41 -7.70 -4.54
C GLY A 29 -2.46 -8.89 -4.48
N LEU A 30 -2.31 -9.48 -3.29
CA LEU A 30 -1.44 -10.64 -3.10
C LEU A 30 -1.95 -11.90 -3.83
N ARG A 31 -3.28 -12.10 -3.89
CA ARG A 31 -3.89 -13.26 -4.57
C ARG A 31 -3.88 -13.16 -6.09
N ARG A 32 -4.01 -11.94 -6.65
CA ARG A 32 -4.02 -11.72 -8.10
C ARG A 32 -2.65 -11.98 -8.74
N ARG A 33 -1.55 -11.76 -8.01
CA ARG A 33 -0.19 -11.84 -8.55
C ARG A 33 0.81 -12.55 -7.61
N PRO A 34 0.59 -13.83 -7.25
CA PRO A 34 1.46 -14.53 -6.30
C PRO A 34 2.91 -14.65 -6.80
N THR A 35 3.11 -14.81 -8.11
CA THR A 35 4.46 -14.85 -8.72
C THR A 35 5.20 -13.52 -8.54
N ALA A 36 4.53 -12.40 -8.73
CA ALA A 36 5.14 -11.08 -8.52
C ALA A 36 5.54 -10.89 -7.06
N VAL A 37 4.72 -11.34 -6.10
CA VAL A 37 5.05 -11.28 -4.67
C VAL A 37 6.32 -12.06 -4.36
N TRP A 38 6.43 -13.30 -4.85
CA TRP A 38 7.63 -14.11 -4.65
C TRP A 38 8.87 -13.52 -5.31
N ILE A 39 8.74 -13.00 -6.53
CA ILE A 39 9.84 -12.30 -7.22
C ILE A 39 10.27 -11.08 -6.40
N THR A 40 9.34 -10.25 -5.93
CA THR A 40 9.66 -9.09 -5.09
C THR A 40 10.34 -9.51 -3.80
N ALA A 41 9.87 -10.57 -3.13
CA ALA A 41 10.51 -11.08 -1.92
C ALA A 41 11.95 -11.58 -2.18
N ALA A 42 12.18 -12.28 -3.29
CA ALA A 42 13.50 -12.75 -3.68
C ALA A 42 14.45 -11.58 -4.01
N VAL A 43 13.96 -10.58 -4.75
CA VAL A 43 14.71 -9.36 -5.05
C VAL A 43 15.06 -8.60 -3.77
N LEU A 44 14.10 -8.45 -2.84
CA LEU A 44 14.36 -7.82 -1.55
C LEU A 44 15.42 -8.59 -0.75
N ALA A 45 15.32 -9.92 -0.68
CA ALA A 45 16.33 -10.75 -0.02
C ALA A 45 17.73 -10.54 -0.61
N LEU A 46 17.85 -10.48 -1.94
CA LEU A 46 19.11 -10.18 -2.61
C LEU A 46 19.61 -8.75 -2.33
N CYS A 47 18.72 -7.75 -2.37
CA CYS A 47 19.08 -6.35 -2.10
C CYS A 47 19.58 -6.13 -0.67
N ILE A 48 19.11 -6.91 0.30
CA ILE A 48 19.53 -6.83 1.71
C ILE A 48 20.97 -7.32 1.90
N LEU A 49 21.47 -8.18 1.02
CA LEU A 49 22.88 -8.57 1.03
C LEU A 49 23.81 -7.40 0.67
N LEU A 50 23.28 -6.33 0.08
CA LEU A 50 24.01 -5.13 -0.29
C LEU A 50 23.78 -4.00 0.76
N PRO A 51 24.85 -3.43 1.36
CA PRO A 51 24.72 -2.52 2.51
C PRO A 51 23.85 -1.28 2.25
N VAL A 52 23.98 -0.69 1.06
CA VAL A 52 23.34 0.60 0.71
C VAL A 52 21.99 0.39 0.02
N VAL A 53 21.70 -0.80 -0.50
CA VAL A 53 20.54 -1.04 -1.38
C VAL A 53 19.34 -1.61 -0.61
N GLY A 54 19.55 -2.24 0.55
CA GLY A 54 18.49 -2.87 1.34
C GLY A 54 17.31 -1.94 1.66
N PHE A 55 17.54 -0.83 2.37
CA PHE A 55 16.47 0.11 2.74
C PHE A 55 15.83 0.83 1.53
N PRO A 56 16.58 1.30 0.51
CA PRO A 56 15.97 1.81 -0.71
C PRO A 56 15.09 0.78 -1.43
N ALA A 57 15.48 -0.50 -1.45
CA ALA A 57 14.65 -1.55 -2.05
C ALA A 57 13.34 -1.75 -1.28
N LEU A 58 13.39 -1.70 0.06
CA LEU A 58 12.18 -1.71 0.89
C LEU A 58 11.27 -0.52 0.56
N TYR A 59 11.83 0.68 0.42
CA TYR A 59 11.07 1.86 0.02
C TYR A 59 10.36 1.69 -1.34
N VAL A 60 11.08 1.20 -2.35
CA VAL A 60 10.49 0.90 -3.67
C VAL A 60 9.35 -0.11 -3.55
N ALA A 61 9.49 -1.11 -2.67
CA ALA A 61 8.40 -2.06 -2.39
C ALA A 61 7.17 -1.37 -1.77
N ALA A 62 7.33 -0.32 -0.97
CA ALA A 62 6.20 0.47 -0.43
C ALA A 62 5.42 1.15 -1.57
N VAL A 63 6.14 1.79 -2.50
CA VAL A 63 5.55 2.43 -3.68
C VAL A 63 4.84 1.39 -4.56
N ALA A 64 5.44 0.21 -4.74
CA ALA A 64 4.84 -0.89 -5.49
C ALA A 64 3.54 -1.40 -4.85
N CYS A 65 3.44 -1.44 -3.51
CA CYS A 65 2.20 -1.78 -2.80
C CYS A 65 1.05 -0.80 -3.12
N GLY A 66 1.35 0.42 -3.58
CA GLY A 66 0.36 1.37 -4.08
C GLY A 66 -0.51 0.83 -5.23
N VAL A 67 -0.05 -0.21 -5.94
CA VAL A 67 -0.81 -0.94 -6.98
C VAL A 67 -2.04 -1.65 -6.41
N PHE A 68 -2.03 -2.04 -5.14
CA PHE A 68 -3.18 -2.68 -4.48
C PHE A 68 -4.37 -1.72 -4.33
N TYR A 69 -4.12 -0.41 -4.42
CA TYR A 69 -5.11 0.65 -4.32
C TYR A 69 -5.54 1.19 -5.70
N LEU A 70 -5.39 0.38 -6.76
CA LEU A 70 -5.88 0.71 -8.11
C LEU A 70 -7.31 0.21 -8.38
N ASP A 71 -7.75 -0.78 -7.62
CA ASP A 71 -9.10 -1.33 -7.72
C ASP A 71 -9.97 -0.74 -6.60
N ASN A 72 -11.17 -0.30 -6.97
CA ASN A 72 -12.19 0.13 -6.02
C ASN A 72 -12.95 -1.09 -5.47
N GLU A 73 -13.22 -1.10 -4.17
CA GLU A 73 -14.18 -2.00 -3.56
C GLU A 73 -15.63 -1.61 -3.93
N PRO A 74 -16.59 -2.54 -3.89
CA PRO A 74 -18.01 -2.20 -3.99
C PRO A 74 -18.47 -1.41 -2.76
N LEU A 75 -19.51 -0.58 -2.95
CA LEU A 75 -20.03 0.30 -1.90
C LEU A 75 -20.48 -0.47 -0.63
N GLU A 76 -21.07 -1.66 -0.82
CA GLU A 76 -21.51 -2.50 0.29
C GLU A 76 -20.35 -2.87 1.22
N LEU A 77 -19.18 -3.21 0.64
CA LEU A 77 -17.99 -3.55 1.41
C LEU A 77 -17.41 -2.34 2.17
N LEU A 78 -17.57 -1.15 1.60
CA LEU A 78 -17.14 0.11 2.23
C LEU A 78 -18.02 0.48 3.44
N ARG A 79 -19.30 0.10 3.42
CA ARG A 79 -20.29 0.39 4.47
C ARG A 79 -20.26 -0.60 5.64
N LEU A 80 -19.79 -1.83 5.44
CA LEU A 80 -19.72 -2.86 6.49
C LEU A 80 -19.14 -2.41 7.85
N PRO A 81 -18.12 -1.52 7.91
CA PRO A 81 -17.59 -1.07 9.18
C PRO A 81 -18.50 -0.11 9.95
N GLU A 82 -19.53 0.46 9.32
CA GLU A 82 -20.44 1.47 9.89
C GLU A 82 -19.68 2.66 10.51
N LEU A 83 -18.58 3.06 9.87
CA LEU A 83 -17.74 4.17 10.30
C LEU A 83 -17.97 5.40 9.41
N GLY A 84 -18.10 6.56 10.04
CA GLY A 84 -17.96 7.86 9.36
C GLY A 84 -16.65 7.99 8.58
N ALA A 85 -16.63 8.88 7.58
CA ALA A 85 -15.58 8.86 6.55
C ALA A 85 -14.17 9.07 7.09
N GLY A 86 -13.99 10.00 8.03
CA GLY A 86 -12.70 10.29 8.64
C GLY A 86 -12.14 9.07 9.38
N ARG A 87 -12.98 8.42 10.20
CA ARG A 87 -12.61 7.20 10.95
C ARG A 87 -12.30 6.04 10.01
N LEU A 88 -13.09 5.88 8.94
CA LEU A 88 -12.84 4.86 7.93
C LEU A 88 -11.50 5.09 7.21
N LEU A 89 -11.22 6.33 6.80
CA LEU A 89 -9.98 6.70 6.12
C LEU A 89 -8.76 6.43 7.00
N VAL A 90 -8.81 6.85 8.27
CA VAL A 90 -7.75 6.56 9.26
C VAL A 90 -7.54 5.06 9.40
N ARG A 91 -8.63 4.27 9.55
CA ARG A 91 -8.54 2.81 9.66
C ARG A 91 -7.88 2.19 8.42
N LYS A 92 -8.21 2.66 7.21
CA LYS A 92 -7.61 2.19 5.95
C LYS A 92 -6.12 2.52 5.86
N VAL A 93 -5.72 3.73 6.27
CA VAL A 93 -4.30 4.14 6.33
C VAL A 93 -3.52 3.29 7.33
N LEU A 94 -4.02 3.15 8.56
CA LEU A 94 -3.36 2.35 9.59
C LEU A 94 -3.23 0.88 9.18
N THR A 95 -4.26 0.33 8.52
CA THR A 95 -4.21 -1.05 8.00
C THR A 95 -3.16 -1.17 6.89
N ALA A 96 -3.03 -0.18 6.01
CA ALA A 96 -2.00 -0.14 4.97
C ALA A 96 -0.59 -0.16 5.57
N TRP A 97 -0.34 0.73 6.52
CA TRP A 97 0.95 0.82 7.22
C TRP A 97 1.28 -0.47 7.94
N ARG A 98 0.34 -0.96 8.77
CA ARG A 98 0.54 -2.20 9.54
C ARG A 98 0.86 -3.37 8.62
N ASN A 99 0.10 -3.57 7.55
CA ASN A 99 0.32 -4.70 6.64
C ASN A 99 1.67 -4.61 5.92
N TYR A 100 2.06 -3.42 5.45
CA TYR A 100 3.37 -3.22 4.83
C TYR A 100 4.53 -3.44 5.79
N PHE A 101 4.49 -2.81 6.98
CA PHE A 101 5.57 -2.91 7.95
C PHE A 101 5.69 -4.32 8.52
N LEU A 102 4.58 -5.04 8.75
CA LEU A 102 4.64 -6.44 9.16
C LEU A 102 5.22 -7.34 8.05
N LEU A 103 4.87 -7.10 6.79
CA LEU A 103 5.39 -7.87 5.66
C LEU A 103 6.90 -7.63 5.45
N THR A 104 7.36 -6.41 5.70
CA THR A 104 8.76 -6.00 5.48
C THR A 104 9.65 -6.08 6.72
N ALA A 105 9.08 -6.23 7.92
CA ALA A 105 9.80 -6.37 9.19
C ALA A 105 10.93 -7.42 9.17
N PRO A 106 10.73 -8.68 8.71
CA PRO A 106 11.82 -9.65 8.71
C PRO A 106 12.98 -9.21 7.81
N PHE A 107 12.69 -8.58 6.68
CA PHE A 107 13.69 -8.04 5.76
C PHE A 107 14.45 -6.85 6.35
N ALA A 108 13.74 -5.93 7.02
CA ALA A 108 14.34 -4.79 7.69
C ALA A 108 15.25 -5.24 8.85
N LEU A 109 14.81 -6.21 9.66
CA LEU A 109 15.62 -6.77 10.74
C LEU A 109 16.88 -7.46 10.21
N LEU A 110 16.77 -8.24 9.14
CA LEU A 110 17.94 -8.84 8.48
C LEU A 110 18.91 -7.77 7.96
N ALA A 111 18.41 -6.67 7.39
CA ALA A 111 19.26 -5.57 6.93
C ALA A 111 19.99 -4.87 8.09
N VAL A 112 19.31 -4.65 9.22
CA VAL A 112 19.91 -4.07 10.44
C VAL A 112 21.02 -4.96 10.99
N VAL A 113 20.79 -6.28 11.04
CA VAL A 113 21.77 -7.25 11.55
C VAL A 113 22.95 -7.41 10.59
N ALA A 114 22.69 -7.50 9.29
CA ALA A 114 23.72 -7.68 8.28
C ALA A 114 24.60 -6.43 8.12
N HIS A 115 24.01 -5.23 8.24
CA HIS A 115 24.69 -3.95 7.97
C HIS A 115 24.40 -2.88 9.05
N PRO A 116 24.94 -3.01 10.27
CA PRO A 116 24.68 -2.06 11.36
C PRO A 116 25.01 -0.60 11.03
N ARG A 117 26.00 -0.39 10.15
CA ARG A 117 26.44 0.94 9.72
C ARG A 117 25.41 1.69 8.87
N THR A 118 24.45 0.98 8.26
CA THR A 118 23.40 1.58 7.40
C THR A 118 22.04 1.67 8.08
N VAL A 119 21.95 1.34 9.38
CA VAL A 119 20.70 1.38 10.16
C VAL A 119 20.05 2.76 10.20
N TRP A 120 20.83 3.84 10.12
CA TRP A 120 20.31 5.21 10.06
C TRP A 120 19.38 5.41 8.85
N MET A 121 19.53 4.63 7.77
CA MET A 121 18.63 4.68 6.61
C MET A 121 17.22 4.19 6.96
N ALA A 122 17.05 3.40 8.01
CA ALA A 122 15.73 3.01 8.51
C ALA A 122 14.90 4.23 8.94
N ALA A 123 15.56 5.24 9.55
CA ALA A 123 14.90 6.47 9.97
C ALA A 123 14.35 7.28 8.79
N ALA A 124 14.95 7.16 7.60
CA ALA A 124 14.43 7.74 6.36
C ALA A 124 13.37 6.84 5.70
N TRP A 125 13.59 5.53 5.68
CA TRP A 125 12.68 4.57 5.06
C TRP A 125 11.28 4.57 5.69
N ILE A 126 11.20 4.55 7.03
CA ILE A 126 9.92 4.47 7.76
C ILE A 126 8.96 5.61 7.36
N PRO A 127 9.31 6.91 7.52
CA PRO A 127 8.40 8.00 7.19
C PRO A 127 8.12 8.07 5.68
N MET A 128 9.09 7.76 4.83
CA MET A 128 8.91 7.79 3.38
C MET A 128 7.95 6.69 2.90
N ALA A 129 8.09 5.46 3.40
CA ALA A 129 7.17 4.38 3.10
C ALA A 129 5.76 4.64 3.64
N ALA A 130 5.65 5.18 4.87
CA ALA A 130 4.37 5.57 5.45
C ALA A 130 3.67 6.63 4.59
N LEU A 131 4.40 7.65 4.15
CA LEU A 131 3.87 8.73 3.33
C LEU A 131 3.45 8.24 1.92
N ALA A 132 4.23 7.35 1.29
CA ALA A 132 3.87 6.76 0.00
C ALA A 132 2.57 5.95 0.08
N LEU A 133 2.40 5.14 1.12
CA LEU A 133 1.18 4.36 1.35
C LEU A 133 0.00 5.26 1.71
N PHE A 134 0.22 6.29 2.53
CA PHE A 134 -0.79 7.28 2.86
C PHE A 134 -1.32 7.96 1.61
N HIS A 135 -0.41 8.42 0.74
CA HIS A 135 -0.77 9.01 -0.54
C HIS A 135 -1.56 8.03 -1.41
N ALA A 136 -1.16 6.76 -1.50
CA ALA A 136 -1.87 5.76 -2.30
C ALA A 136 -3.33 5.54 -1.82
N VAL A 137 -3.53 5.45 -0.50
CA VAL A 137 -4.85 5.28 0.12
C VAL A 137 -5.72 6.51 -0.14
N VAL A 138 -5.19 7.69 0.19
CA VAL A 138 -5.93 8.95 0.10
C VAL A 138 -6.24 9.30 -1.36
N SER A 139 -5.31 9.06 -2.29
CA SER A 139 -5.52 9.26 -3.72
C SER A 139 -6.65 8.38 -4.27
N LYS A 140 -6.73 7.12 -3.81
CA LYS A 140 -7.83 6.20 -4.15
C LYS A 140 -9.17 6.78 -3.71
N TYR A 141 -9.31 7.15 -2.43
CA TYR A 141 -10.59 7.62 -1.90
C TYR A 141 -11.01 9.01 -2.38
N ALA A 142 -10.05 9.88 -2.73
CA ALA A 142 -10.31 11.17 -3.38
C ALA A 142 -10.95 11.05 -4.78
N HIS A 143 -10.78 9.89 -5.44
CA HIS A 143 -11.32 9.58 -6.77
C HIS A 143 -12.17 8.32 -6.76
N TYR A 144 -12.67 7.93 -5.58
CA TYR A 144 -13.48 6.74 -5.44
C TYR A 144 -14.85 6.95 -6.07
N THR A 145 -15.20 6.01 -6.94
CA THR A 145 -16.51 5.88 -7.57
C THR A 145 -16.88 4.40 -7.50
N PRO A 146 -18.08 4.04 -7.01
CA PRO A 146 -18.49 2.65 -6.90
C PRO A 146 -18.50 1.98 -8.28
N ASP A 147 -18.14 0.70 -8.30
CA ASP A 147 -18.23 -0.22 -9.46
C ASP A 147 -17.55 0.24 -10.76
N THR A 148 -16.65 1.21 -10.68
CA THR A 148 -15.78 1.61 -11.80
C THR A 148 -14.32 1.48 -11.41
N PRO A 149 -13.45 0.96 -12.30
CA PRO A 149 -12.02 0.92 -12.02
C PRO A 149 -11.48 2.34 -11.86
N THR A 150 -10.69 2.57 -10.80
CA THR A 150 -10.19 3.91 -10.47
C THR A 150 -9.30 4.42 -11.60
N ARG A 151 -9.82 5.32 -12.45
CA ARG A 151 -9.02 5.98 -13.48
C ARG A 151 -8.17 7.04 -12.81
N ARG A 152 -7.02 6.64 -12.25
CA ARG A 152 -6.09 7.60 -11.63
C ARG A 152 -5.69 8.67 -12.67
N PRO A 153 -5.83 9.96 -12.36
CA PRO A 153 -5.30 11.01 -13.22
C PRO A 153 -3.78 10.83 -13.36
N VAL A 154 -3.21 11.21 -14.50
CA VAL A 154 -1.77 11.06 -14.79
C VAL A 154 -0.91 11.70 -13.68
N ALA A 155 -1.38 12.78 -13.07
CA ALA A 155 -0.78 13.43 -11.91
C ALA A 155 -0.55 12.50 -10.70
N ALA A 156 -1.46 11.56 -10.42
CA ALA A 156 -1.28 10.58 -9.34
C ALA A 156 -0.24 9.48 -9.69
N ARG A 157 0.05 9.27 -10.98
CA ARG A 157 1.18 8.43 -11.42
C ARG A 157 2.51 9.18 -11.26
N PHE A 158 2.51 10.48 -11.54
CA PHE A 158 3.66 11.35 -11.29
C PHE A 158 3.96 11.56 -9.81
N ALA A 159 2.96 11.52 -8.93
CA ALA A 159 3.19 11.59 -7.49
C ALA A 159 4.07 10.44 -6.98
N ASN A 160 3.90 9.21 -7.50
CA ASN A 160 4.80 8.09 -7.22
C ASN A 160 6.23 8.34 -7.72
N ALA A 161 6.40 9.07 -8.82
CA ALA A 161 7.71 9.50 -9.31
C ALA A 161 8.31 10.60 -8.42
N GLY A 162 7.48 11.45 -7.81
CA GLY A 162 7.95 12.50 -6.91
C GLY A 162 8.43 12.01 -5.55
N PHE A 163 8.03 10.80 -5.18
CA PHE A 163 8.60 10.04 -4.08
C PHE A 163 10.02 9.50 -4.38
N ILE A 164 10.41 9.45 -5.66
CA ILE A 164 11.74 9.00 -6.11
C ILE A 164 12.63 10.21 -6.46
N LEU A 165 12.06 11.31 -6.97
CA LEU A 165 12.78 12.56 -7.25
C LEU A 165 12.56 13.61 -6.14
N PRO A 166 13.59 13.97 -5.35
CA PRO A 166 13.47 14.90 -4.22
C PRO A 166 12.89 16.28 -4.60
N VAL A 167 13.10 16.73 -5.83
CA VAL A 167 12.59 18.01 -6.35
C VAL A 167 11.05 18.06 -6.39
N LEU A 168 10.39 16.91 -6.51
CA LEU A 168 8.93 16.81 -6.59
C LEU A 168 8.27 16.57 -5.22
N LEU A 169 9.05 16.36 -4.14
CA LEU A 169 8.53 16.18 -2.79
C LEU A 169 7.53 17.27 -2.35
N PRO A 170 7.82 18.58 -2.47
CA PRO A 170 6.88 19.62 -2.02
C PRO A 170 5.54 19.54 -2.76
N LEU A 171 5.55 19.20 -4.05
CA LEU A 171 4.35 18.98 -4.85
C LEU A 171 3.58 17.75 -4.35
N THR A 172 4.27 16.64 -4.06
CA THR A 172 3.62 15.43 -3.53
C THR A 172 2.97 15.67 -2.16
N LEU A 173 3.59 16.47 -1.30
CA LEU A 173 3.03 16.85 0.00
C LEU A 173 1.77 17.72 -0.17
N CYS A 174 1.82 18.73 -1.04
CA CYS A 174 0.67 19.59 -1.33
C CYS A 174 -0.51 18.79 -1.91
N LEU A 175 -0.23 17.87 -2.84
CA LEU A 175 -1.25 16.97 -3.39
C LEU A 175 -1.82 16.02 -2.33
N THR A 176 -0.97 15.53 -1.42
CA THR A 176 -1.41 14.64 -0.35
C THR A 176 -2.38 15.34 0.59
N VAL A 177 -2.08 16.56 1.03
CA VAL A 177 -3.00 17.38 1.85
C VAL A 177 -4.27 17.74 1.08
N SER A 178 -4.16 18.06 -0.21
CA SER A 178 -5.35 18.35 -1.04
C SER A 178 -6.23 17.10 -1.19
N TYR A 179 -5.62 15.93 -1.35
CA TYR A 179 -6.35 14.68 -1.50
C TYR A 179 -6.95 14.18 -0.19
N THR A 180 -6.40 14.49 0.99
CA THR A 180 -7.03 14.08 2.27
C THR A 180 -8.39 14.75 2.43
N LEU A 181 -8.42 16.08 2.28
CA LEU A 181 -9.66 16.86 2.34
C LEU A 181 -10.65 16.41 1.27
N ARG A 182 -10.16 16.10 0.06
CA ARG A 182 -11.01 15.60 -1.03
C ARG A 182 -11.53 14.18 -0.76
N ALA A 183 -10.72 13.30 -0.19
CA ALA A 183 -11.09 11.92 0.13
C ALA A 183 -12.19 11.89 1.18
N GLU A 184 -12.03 12.67 2.26
CA GLU A 184 -13.04 12.77 3.31
C GLU A 184 -14.36 13.31 2.76
N ARG A 185 -14.33 14.44 2.04
CA ARG A 185 -15.54 15.01 1.41
C ARG A 185 -16.20 14.05 0.42
N ASN A 186 -15.41 13.29 -0.35
CA ASN A 186 -15.95 12.33 -1.31
C ASN A 186 -16.58 11.13 -0.59
N LEU A 187 -15.95 10.62 0.46
CA LEU A 187 -16.46 9.51 1.26
C LEU A 187 -17.72 9.90 2.05
N ASN A 188 -17.80 11.13 2.59
CA ASN A 188 -18.99 11.63 3.28
C ASN A 188 -20.25 11.56 2.40
N ARG A 189 -20.13 11.69 1.07
CA ARG A 189 -21.29 11.54 0.17
C ARG A 189 -21.90 10.14 0.19
N TYR A 190 -21.12 9.14 0.53
CA TYR A 190 -21.53 7.73 0.50
C TYR A 190 -21.80 7.15 1.90
N LEU A 191 -21.24 7.78 2.93
CA LEU A 191 -21.23 7.33 4.33
C LEU A 191 -21.86 8.33 5.30
N HIS A 192 -22.63 9.30 4.79
CA HIS A 192 -23.21 10.37 5.60
C HIS A 192 -24.03 9.86 6.79
N ASP A 193 -24.65 8.69 6.65
CA ASP A 193 -25.49 8.06 7.67
C ASP A 193 -24.72 7.56 8.92
N TYR A 194 -23.37 7.59 8.90
CA TYR A 194 -22.50 7.01 9.93
C TYR A 194 -21.55 8.02 10.61
N ASP A 195 -21.71 9.32 10.34
CA ASP A 195 -20.97 10.41 11.01
C ASP A 195 -21.61 10.78 12.35
#